data_AF-A0A2D9C9R6-F1
#
_entry.id   AF-A0A2D9C9R6-F1
#
_cell.length_a   1.000
_cell.length_b   1.000
_cell.length_c   1.000
_cell.angle_alpha   90.00
_cell.angle_beta   90.00
_cell.angle_gamma   90.00
#
_symmetry.space_group_name_H-M   'P 1'
#
loop_
_entity.id
_entity.type
_entity.pdbx_description
1 polymer ?
#
loop_
_entity_poly.entity_id
_entity_poly.type
_entity_poly.pdbx_seq_one_letter_code
_entity_poly.pdbx_strand_id
1 'polypeptide(L)'
;MYEQSLYSVVEDHIKPKVIKRLNRLNKWEYGYNKEHDIVVISKTGKIGEIYNIQNLLVALPLAEDVYKCSDKKEEQRWSVLDYPKELNKVKNVYEWNEKPLSFKEKYYDYINKEFVRREEGFWYYNKGIPTYITGSHYMYLQWTKIDVGHADFRESNRLFYIFWEACKSDSRSYGMCYLKNRRSGFSFMASSDTVNQATISRDSRFGILSKSGADAKKMFTDKVVPISINYPFFFKPIQDGMERPKTELSYKVPSKRLTRNSIKETDQDIQEGLDTTIDWKNTGDNSYDGEKLKLLVHDESGKWERPDNILNNWRVTKTTLRLGRRIVGKCMMGSTSNALDKGGENFKKLYDASDVNKRNRNGQTSSGLYSLFVPMEWNYEGYIDSYGLPVFDTPKKPIKGIDGDEIDIGVISHWENEVEGLKDDQDGLNEYYRQFPRTEKHAFRDEAKESLFNLTRIYQQIDYNEGINNRANVVQGSFVW
;
A
#
# COMPACT_ATOMS: atom_id res chain seq x y z
N MET A 1 -16.86 -7.73 -22.33
CA MET A 1 -17.08 -6.66 -21.35
C MET A 1 -16.70 -7.22 -20.02
N TYR A 2 -15.65 -6.66 -19.44
CA TYR A 2 -15.09 -7.07 -18.17
C TYR A 2 -16.06 -6.78 -17.03
N GLU A 3 -16.23 -7.74 -16.13
CA GLU A 3 -16.94 -7.54 -14.87
C GLU A 3 -15.90 -7.46 -13.75
N GLN A 4 -15.79 -6.28 -13.14
CA GLN A 4 -14.80 -6.04 -12.10
C GLN A 4 -15.20 -6.75 -10.81
N SER A 5 -14.25 -7.39 -10.14
CA SER A 5 -14.48 -8.17 -8.91
C SER A 5 -13.53 -7.80 -7.76
N LEU A 6 -12.67 -6.80 -7.92
CA LEU A 6 -11.66 -6.45 -6.92
C LEU A 6 -12.28 -5.87 -5.65
N TYR A 7 -13.37 -5.12 -5.79
CA TYR A 7 -14.16 -4.64 -4.66
C TYR A 7 -15.65 -4.56 -5.01
N SER A 8 -16.49 -4.48 -3.99
CA SER A 8 -17.91 -4.15 -4.13
C SER A 8 -18.37 -3.19 -3.03
N VAL A 9 -19.38 -2.38 -3.31
CA VAL A 9 -20.03 -1.53 -2.31
C VAL A 9 -21.20 -2.31 -1.70
N VAL A 10 -21.26 -2.39 -0.37
CA VAL A 10 -22.28 -3.16 0.36
C VAL A 10 -23.26 -2.21 1.03
N GLU A 11 -24.47 -2.11 0.50
CA GLU A 11 -25.49 -1.15 0.98
C GLU A 11 -26.28 -1.65 2.19
N ASP A 12 -26.51 -2.97 2.31
CA ASP A 12 -27.42 -3.57 3.29
C ASP A 12 -26.73 -4.20 4.51
N HIS A 13 -25.42 -4.00 4.67
CA HIS A 13 -24.69 -4.57 5.81
C HIS A 13 -25.11 -3.98 7.15
N ILE A 14 -25.41 -2.67 7.17
CA ILE A 14 -25.88 -1.94 8.36
C ILE A 14 -27.12 -1.16 7.97
N LYS A 15 -28.20 -1.31 8.74
CA LYS A 15 -29.46 -0.60 8.49
C LYS A 15 -29.22 0.91 8.33
N PRO A 16 -29.72 1.57 7.26
CA PRO A 16 -29.47 2.99 7.01
C PRO A 16 -29.85 3.92 8.17
N LYS A 17 -30.89 3.57 8.95
CA LYS A 17 -31.30 4.32 10.15
C LYS A 17 -30.22 4.32 11.25
N VAL A 18 -29.46 3.24 11.39
CA VAL A 18 -28.37 3.12 12.36
C VAL A 18 -27.20 4.00 11.95
N ILE A 19 -26.78 3.92 10.68
CA ILE A 19 -25.73 4.79 10.11
C ILE A 19 -26.09 6.26 10.31
N LYS A 20 -27.29 6.69 9.89
CA LYS A 20 -27.74 8.09 10.04
C LYS A 20 -27.72 8.56 11.49
N ARG A 21 -28.18 7.73 12.43
CA ARG A 21 -28.19 8.06 13.86
C ARG A 21 -26.78 8.21 14.42
N LEU A 22 -25.87 7.29 14.10
CA LEU A 22 -24.50 7.30 14.62
C LEU A 22 -23.66 8.40 13.96
N ASN A 23 -23.81 8.66 12.67
CA ASN A 23 -23.18 9.78 11.97
C ASN A 23 -23.62 11.13 12.59
N ARG A 24 -24.91 11.32 12.88
CA ARG A 24 -25.40 12.55 13.55
C ARG A 24 -24.75 12.78 14.92
N LEU A 25 -24.36 11.71 15.60
CA LEU A 25 -23.74 11.76 16.91
C LEU A 25 -22.19 11.68 16.87
N ASN A 26 -21.59 11.58 15.68
CA ASN A 26 -20.16 11.32 15.48
C ASN A 26 -19.63 10.13 16.29
N LYS A 27 -20.38 9.02 16.31
CA LYS A 27 -20.13 7.86 17.19
C LYS A 27 -19.38 6.70 16.56
N TRP A 28 -18.94 6.81 15.30
CA TRP A 28 -18.13 5.77 14.70
C TRP A 28 -16.67 5.91 15.15
N GLU A 29 -16.16 4.90 15.82
CA GLU A 29 -14.77 4.87 16.27
C GLU A 29 -13.88 4.27 15.18
N TYR A 30 -12.71 4.87 14.96
CA TYR A 30 -11.67 4.34 14.07
C TYR A 30 -11.17 2.99 14.59
N GLY A 31 -11.23 1.95 13.75
CA GLY A 31 -10.84 0.58 14.11
C GLY A 31 -11.92 -0.46 13.84
N TYR A 32 -11.70 -1.66 14.38
CA TYR A 32 -12.65 -2.76 14.23
C TYR A 32 -13.89 -2.57 15.09
N ASN A 33 -15.06 -2.48 14.45
CA ASN A 33 -16.36 -2.47 15.09
C ASN A 33 -16.90 -3.90 15.19
N LYS A 34 -16.96 -4.44 16.40
CA LYS A 34 -17.43 -5.82 16.66
C LYS A 34 -18.93 -6.00 16.46
N GLU A 35 -19.74 -5.00 16.74
CA GLU A 35 -21.22 -5.10 16.63
C GLU A 35 -21.65 -5.32 15.18
N HIS A 36 -20.99 -4.64 14.26
CA HIS A 36 -21.31 -4.69 12.84
C HIS A 36 -20.30 -5.50 12.02
N ASP A 37 -19.24 -6.04 12.62
CA ASP A 37 -18.16 -6.75 11.92
C ASP A 37 -17.59 -6.00 10.71
N ILE A 38 -17.26 -4.72 10.92
CA ILE A 38 -16.62 -3.86 9.91
C ILE A 38 -15.36 -3.22 10.48
N VAL A 39 -14.46 -2.81 9.59
CA VAL A 39 -13.33 -1.97 9.94
C VAL A 39 -13.63 -0.53 9.52
N VAL A 40 -13.74 0.36 10.49
CA VAL A 40 -13.97 1.79 10.24
C VAL A 40 -12.63 2.48 10.06
N ILE A 41 -12.39 3.01 8.87
CA ILE A 41 -11.17 3.81 8.59
C ILE A 41 -11.40 5.31 8.70
N SER A 42 -12.64 5.72 8.95
CA SER A 42 -13.00 7.11 9.21
C SER A 42 -12.49 7.59 10.56
N LYS A 43 -11.92 8.79 10.57
CA LYS A 43 -11.49 9.50 11.80
C LYS A 43 -12.42 10.67 12.16
N THR A 44 -13.43 10.95 11.35
CA THR A 44 -14.37 12.07 11.55
C THR A 44 -15.56 11.72 12.46
N GLY A 45 -15.68 10.45 12.88
CA GLY A 45 -16.84 9.95 13.62
C GLY A 45 -18.04 9.58 12.76
N LYS A 46 -17.94 9.73 11.43
CA LYS A 46 -19.00 9.44 10.45
C LYS A 46 -18.51 8.48 9.37
N ILE A 47 -19.38 7.59 8.92
CA ILE A 47 -19.09 6.67 7.80
C ILE A 47 -19.99 6.93 6.59
N GLY A 48 -19.46 6.68 5.40
CA GLY A 48 -20.16 6.70 4.12
C GLY A 48 -20.36 5.27 3.60
N GLU A 49 -19.81 5.01 2.41
CA GLU A 49 -19.87 3.70 1.76
C GLU A 49 -19.09 2.63 2.55
N ILE A 50 -19.57 1.39 2.48
CA ILE A 50 -18.88 0.21 3.02
C ILE A 50 -18.37 -0.61 1.84
N TYR A 51 -17.06 -0.75 1.74
CA TYR A 51 -16.41 -1.53 0.70
C TYR A 51 -16.16 -2.95 1.19
N ASN A 52 -16.41 -3.94 0.34
CA ASN A 52 -15.87 -5.28 0.49
C ASN A 52 -14.68 -5.42 -0.44
N ILE A 53 -13.48 -5.49 0.13
CA ILE A 53 -12.22 -5.73 -0.61
C ILE A 53 -11.63 -7.03 -0.07
N GLN A 54 -11.53 -8.06 -0.91
CA GLN A 54 -10.98 -9.37 -0.51
C GLN A 54 -11.63 -9.92 0.78
N ASN A 55 -12.96 -9.83 0.87
CA ASN A 55 -13.78 -10.25 2.02
C ASN A 55 -13.59 -9.41 3.30
N LEU A 56 -12.85 -8.30 3.24
CA LEU A 56 -12.74 -7.35 4.33
C LEU A 56 -13.73 -6.21 4.11
N LEU A 57 -14.67 -6.04 5.06
CA LEU A 57 -15.60 -4.93 5.07
C LEU A 57 -14.97 -3.68 5.68
N VAL A 58 -14.85 -2.62 4.89
CA VAL A 58 -14.17 -1.37 5.22
C VAL A 58 -15.15 -0.21 5.07
N ALA A 59 -15.48 0.45 6.18
CA ALA A 59 -16.33 1.64 6.16
C ALA A 59 -15.48 2.89 5.93
N LEU A 60 -15.72 3.55 4.79
CA LEU A 60 -15.07 4.79 4.40
C LEU A 60 -15.64 5.98 5.19
N PRO A 61 -14.93 7.12 5.25
CA PRO A 61 -15.50 8.36 5.78
C PRO A 61 -16.77 8.76 5.03
N LEU A 62 -17.62 9.57 5.67
CA LEU A 62 -18.68 10.25 4.93
C LEU A 62 -18.06 11.31 4.01
N ALA A 63 -18.55 11.42 2.78
CA ALA A 63 -18.10 12.45 1.84
C ALA A 63 -18.54 13.83 2.33
N GLU A 64 -17.59 14.61 2.82
CA GLU A 64 -17.73 16.00 3.27
C GLU A 64 -16.54 16.80 2.72
N ASP A 65 -16.71 18.10 2.49
CA ASP A 65 -15.66 19.02 1.98
C ASP A 65 -14.93 18.52 0.71
N VAL A 66 -15.69 17.92 -0.22
CA VAL A 66 -15.15 17.33 -1.44
C VAL A 66 -14.54 18.39 -2.35
N TYR A 67 -13.24 18.31 -2.57
CA TYR A 67 -12.49 19.24 -3.40
C TYR A 67 -12.86 19.14 -4.89
N LYS A 68 -13.06 20.29 -5.53
CA LYS A 68 -13.40 20.42 -6.94
C LYS A 68 -12.33 21.22 -7.66
N CYS A 69 -11.56 20.58 -8.54
CA CYS A 69 -10.52 21.26 -9.31
C CYS A 69 -11.05 22.05 -10.53
N SER A 70 -12.25 21.70 -11.04
CA SER A 70 -12.93 22.42 -12.12
C SER A 70 -14.45 22.28 -12.01
N ASP A 71 -15.17 23.27 -12.52
CA ASP A 71 -16.62 23.22 -12.61
C ASP A 71 -17.16 22.14 -13.55
N LYS A 72 -16.38 21.77 -14.57
CA LYS A 72 -16.76 20.76 -15.55
C LYS A 72 -16.41 19.36 -15.04
N LYS A 73 -17.35 18.41 -15.18
CA LYS A 73 -17.18 17.04 -14.69
C LYS A 73 -16.03 16.32 -15.39
N GLU A 74 -15.82 16.61 -16.66
CA GLU A 74 -14.80 15.97 -17.50
C GLU A 74 -13.39 16.46 -17.17
N GLU A 75 -13.26 17.63 -16.54
CA GLU A 75 -11.98 18.18 -16.10
C GLU A 75 -11.64 17.79 -14.65
N GLN A 76 -12.59 17.16 -13.93
CA GLN A 76 -12.40 16.72 -12.56
C GLN A 76 -11.56 15.45 -12.51
N ARG A 77 -10.33 15.59 -12.01
CA ARG A 77 -9.39 14.50 -11.77
C ARG A 77 -8.40 14.89 -10.68
N TRP A 78 -7.63 13.92 -10.19
CA TRP A 78 -6.53 14.20 -9.28
C TRP A 78 -5.50 15.12 -9.97
N SER A 79 -5.02 16.08 -9.21
CA SER A 79 -3.88 16.92 -9.56
C SER A 79 -3.18 17.32 -8.27
N VAL A 80 -1.85 17.36 -8.29
CA VAL A 80 -1.05 17.88 -7.18
C VAL A 80 -1.53 19.29 -6.86
N LEU A 81 -1.85 19.53 -5.59
CA LEU A 81 -2.33 20.81 -5.11
C LEU A 81 -1.19 21.82 -5.05
N ASP A 82 -1.50 23.09 -5.32
CA ASP A 82 -0.52 24.16 -5.33
C ASP A 82 0.16 24.34 -3.97
N TYR A 83 1.49 24.23 -3.96
CA TYR A 83 2.31 24.58 -2.82
C TYR A 83 2.78 26.05 -2.94
N PRO A 84 2.39 26.96 -2.02
CA PRO A 84 2.70 28.37 -2.17
C PRO A 84 4.19 28.64 -2.35
N LYS A 85 4.56 29.37 -3.40
CA LYS A 85 5.97 29.63 -3.77
C LYS A 85 6.78 30.30 -2.67
N GLU A 86 6.16 31.16 -1.86
CA GLU A 86 6.82 31.80 -0.72
C GLU A 86 7.09 30.81 0.41
N LEU A 87 6.17 29.88 0.65
CA LEU A 87 6.30 28.84 1.68
C LEU A 87 7.33 27.77 1.26
N ASN A 88 7.38 27.42 -0.03
CA ASN A 88 8.38 26.52 -0.61
C ASN A 88 9.83 27.03 -0.47
N LYS A 89 10.03 28.34 -0.26
CA LYS A 89 11.37 28.90 0.00
C LYS A 89 11.85 28.65 1.43
N VAL A 90 10.98 28.24 2.35
CA VAL A 90 11.33 27.91 3.73
C VAL A 90 11.84 26.48 3.77
N LYS A 91 13.12 26.30 4.07
CA LYS A 91 13.78 24.99 3.96
C LYS A 91 13.66 24.14 5.21
N ASN A 92 13.53 24.76 6.38
CA ASN A 92 13.53 24.07 7.67
C ASN A 92 12.76 24.88 8.73
N VAL A 93 12.56 24.26 9.89
CA VAL A 93 11.82 24.85 11.01
C VAL A 93 12.52 26.09 11.59
N TYR A 94 13.85 26.18 11.54
CA TYR A 94 14.58 27.36 12.02
C TYR A 94 14.29 28.59 11.15
N GLU A 95 14.38 28.44 9.84
CA GLU A 95 14.01 29.51 8.89
C GLU A 95 12.54 29.92 9.04
N TRP A 96 11.64 28.98 9.35
CA TRP A 96 10.25 29.28 9.67
C TRP A 96 10.14 30.12 10.95
N ASN A 97 10.85 29.73 12.01
CA ASN A 97 10.82 30.42 13.30
C ASN A 97 11.32 31.86 13.21
N GLU A 98 12.27 32.14 12.33
CA GLU A 98 12.78 33.50 12.06
C GLU A 98 11.83 34.36 11.22
N LYS A 99 10.81 33.78 10.56
CA LYS A 99 9.86 34.58 9.77
C LYS A 99 9.01 35.51 10.64
N PRO A 100 8.66 36.72 10.14
CA PRO A 100 7.73 37.63 10.82
C PRO A 100 6.40 36.95 11.13
N LEU A 101 5.74 37.36 12.22
CA LEU A 101 4.45 36.81 12.63
C LEU A 101 3.40 36.91 11.51
N SER A 102 3.34 38.03 10.79
CA SER A 102 2.43 38.23 9.66
C SER A 102 2.61 37.22 8.53
N PHE A 103 3.84 36.73 8.31
CA PHE A 103 4.10 35.66 7.34
C PHE A 103 3.57 34.33 7.86
N LYS A 104 3.76 34.02 9.14
CA LYS A 104 3.31 32.77 9.74
C LYS A 104 1.78 32.69 9.78
N GLU A 105 1.12 33.77 10.20
CA GLU A 105 -0.34 33.91 10.23
C GLU A 105 -0.98 33.64 8.86
N LYS A 106 -0.36 34.13 7.77
CA LYS A 106 -0.80 33.87 6.40
C LYS A 106 -0.82 32.37 6.04
N TYR A 107 0.06 31.56 6.63
CA TYR A 107 0.26 30.16 6.23
C TYR A 107 -0.15 29.12 7.27
N TYR A 108 -0.54 29.52 8.50
CA TYR A 108 -1.00 28.58 9.52
C TYR A 108 -2.17 27.72 9.05
N ASP A 109 -3.20 28.32 8.46
CA ASP A 109 -4.36 27.58 7.96
C ASP A 109 -4.02 26.60 6.84
N TYR A 110 -3.11 26.99 5.95
CA TYR A 110 -2.62 26.10 4.88
C TYR A 110 -1.91 24.88 5.49
N ILE A 111 -0.94 25.12 6.39
CA ILE A 111 -0.17 24.05 7.03
C ILE A 111 -1.09 23.14 7.84
N ASN A 112 -2.02 23.71 8.61
CA ASN A 112 -2.98 22.93 9.40
C ASN A 112 -3.87 22.05 8.51
N LYS A 113 -4.35 22.55 7.36
CA LYS A 113 -5.09 21.75 6.38
C LYS A 113 -4.27 20.59 5.84
N GLU A 114 -2.96 20.76 5.60
CA GLU A 114 -2.10 19.66 5.18
C GLU A 114 -1.98 18.56 6.25
N PHE A 115 -1.90 18.92 7.53
CA PHE A 115 -1.95 17.94 8.62
C PHE A 115 -3.30 17.23 8.72
N VAL A 116 -4.41 17.95 8.55
CA VAL A 116 -5.76 17.34 8.51
C VAL A 116 -5.87 16.34 7.35
N ARG A 117 -5.43 16.71 6.14
CA ARG A 117 -5.44 15.82 4.96
C ARG A 117 -4.57 14.58 5.16
N ARG A 118 -3.42 14.75 5.82
CA ARG A 118 -2.51 13.66 6.18
C ARG A 118 -3.12 12.70 7.21
N GLU A 119 -3.94 13.21 8.13
CA GLU A 119 -4.53 12.40 9.20
C GLU A 119 -5.86 11.76 8.78
N GLU A 120 -6.79 12.55 8.24
CA GLU A 120 -8.17 12.17 7.92
C GLU A 120 -8.37 11.71 6.47
N GLY A 121 -7.38 11.94 5.61
CA GLY A 121 -7.47 11.70 4.17
C GLY A 121 -8.04 12.90 3.41
N PHE A 122 -8.37 12.69 2.14
CA PHE A 122 -8.78 13.76 1.24
C PHE A 122 -9.89 13.30 0.30
N TRP A 123 -10.93 14.12 0.18
CA TRP A 123 -12.01 13.93 -0.77
C TRP A 123 -11.83 14.87 -1.96
N TYR A 124 -11.95 14.34 -3.17
CA TYR A 124 -11.96 15.14 -4.39
C TYR A 124 -12.93 14.54 -5.42
N TYR A 125 -13.36 15.33 -6.39
CA TYR A 125 -14.13 14.81 -7.52
C TYR A 125 -13.21 14.20 -8.57
N ASN A 126 -13.47 12.94 -8.93
CA ASN A 126 -12.91 12.29 -10.11
C ASN A 126 -14.06 11.98 -11.08
N LYS A 127 -14.05 12.62 -12.25
CA LYS A 127 -15.10 12.50 -13.27
C LYS A 127 -16.53 12.72 -12.73
N GLY A 128 -16.71 13.69 -11.83
CA GLY A 128 -18.00 13.97 -11.18
C GLY A 128 -18.35 13.09 -9.98
N ILE A 129 -17.50 12.13 -9.62
CA ILE A 129 -17.73 11.18 -8.52
C ILE A 129 -16.86 11.59 -7.31
N PRO A 130 -17.45 11.82 -6.13
CA PRO A 130 -16.69 11.99 -4.89
C PRO A 130 -15.79 10.78 -4.65
N THR A 131 -14.49 11.00 -4.60
CA THR A 131 -13.47 9.97 -4.47
C THR A 131 -12.62 10.25 -3.25
N TYR A 132 -12.55 9.27 -2.34
CA TYR A 132 -11.74 9.35 -1.13
C TYR A 132 -10.37 8.71 -1.34
N ILE A 133 -9.32 9.41 -0.92
CA ILE A 133 -7.98 8.86 -0.75
C ILE A 133 -7.56 8.96 0.73
N THR A 134 -6.96 7.91 1.27
CA THR A 134 -6.49 7.91 2.66
C THR A 134 -5.36 8.90 2.87
N GLY A 135 -5.08 9.28 4.12
CA GLY A 135 -3.97 10.17 4.44
C GLY A 135 -2.62 9.68 3.93
N SER A 136 -2.35 8.37 4.03
CA SER A 136 -1.17 7.74 3.44
C SER A 136 -1.12 7.88 1.91
N HIS A 137 -2.25 7.71 1.22
CA HIS A 137 -2.31 7.87 -0.23
C HIS A 137 -2.16 9.33 -0.65
N TYR A 138 -2.76 10.26 0.10
CA TYR A 138 -2.57 11.70 -0.10
C TYR A 138 -1.09 12.08 0.03
N MET A 139 -0.40 11.59 1.07
CA MET A 139 1.05 11.81 1.23
C MET A 139 1.86 11.22 0.09
N TYR A 140 1.46 10.07 -0.45
CA TYR A 140 2.09 9.47 -1.62
C TYR A 140 1.94 10.32 -2.88
N LEU A 141 0.73 10.80 -3.18
CA LEU A 141 0.48 11.59 -4.39
C LEU A 141 0.99 13.04 -4.28
N GLN A 142 0.75 13.69 -3.15
CA GLN A 142 1.03 15.11 -2.96
C GLN A 142 2.48 15.40 -2.57
N TRP A 143 3.08 14.60 -1.68
CA TRP A 143 4.32 14.98 -0.98
C TRP A 143 5.50 14.02 -1.20
N THR A 144 5.24 12.83 -1.74
CA THR A 144 6.30 11.87 -2.06
C THR A 144 6.82 12.14 -3.45
N LYS A 145 8.14 12.34 -3.56
CA LYS A 145 8.82 12.35 -4.85
C LYS A 145 9.32 10.95 -5.19
N ILE A 146 8.88 10.46 -6.34
CA ILE A 146 9.37 9.22 -6.94
C ILE A 146 10.36 9.55 -8.08
N ASP A 147 10.87 8.53 -8.75
CA ASP A 147 11.80 8.63 -9.88
C ASP A 147 11.29 9.51 -11.03
N VAL A 148 9.98 9.57 -11.25
CA VAL A 148 9.33 10.40 -12.28
C VAL A 148 8.74 11.72 -11.75
N GLY A 149 9.05 12.12 -10.51
CA GLY A 149 8.48 13.31 -9.88
C GLY A 149 7.31 12.98 -8.97
N HIS A 150 6.10 13.40 -9.30
CA HIS A 150 4.90 13.03 -8.53
C HIS A 150 4.30 11.73 -9.07
N ALA A 151 3.73 10.94 -8.17
CA ALA A 151 2.97 9.78 -8.58
C ALA A 151 1.62 10.19 -9.17
N ASP A 152 1.24 9.53 -10.25
CA ASP A 152 -0.10 9.62 -10.80
C ASP A 152 -1.12 8.88 -9.91
N PHE A 153 -2.35 9.39 -9.89
CA PHE A 153 -3.45 8.67 -9.24
C PHE A 153 -3.77 7.40 -10.05
N ARG A 154 -3.88 6.27 -9.34
CA ARG A 154 -4.30 4.98 -9.90
C ARG A 154 -5.33 4.37 -8.96
N GLU A 155 -6.46 3.89 -9.49
CA GLU A 155 -7.52 3.31 -8.65
C GLU A 155 -7.05 2.05 -7.90
N SER A 156 -6.17 1.24 -8.50
CA SER A 156 -5.52 0.11 -7.83
C SER A 156 -4.74 0.54 -6.59
N ASN A 157 -3.98 1.63 -6.69
CA ASN A 157 -3.26 2.19 -5.54
C ASN A 157 -4.23 2.71 -4.47
N ARG A 158 -5.35 3.32 -4.87
CA ARG A 158 -6.39 3.77 -3.93
C ARG A 158 -6.95 2.60 -3.11
N LEU A 159 -7.32 1.51 -3.77
CA LEU A 159 -7.84 0.31 -3.11
C LEU A 159 -6.78 -0.34 -2.21
N PHE A 160 -5.53 -0.40 -2.64
CA PHE A 160 -4.41 -0.83 -1.79
C PHE A 160 -4.30 0.01 -0.52
N TYR A 161 -4.34 1.35 -0.63
CA TYR A 161 -4.20 2.23 0.53
C TYR A 161 -5.41 2.21 1.47
N ILE A 162 -6.62 1.97 0.94
CA ILE A 162 -7.83 1.73 1.76
C ILE A 162 -7.69 0.43 2.52
N PHE A 163 -7.29 -0.66 1.86
CA PHE A 163 -7.05 -1.95 2.49
C PHE A 163 -5.94 -1.85 3.55
N TRP A 164 -4.87 -1.10 3.27
CA TRP A 164 -3.81 -0.83 4.22
C TRP A 164 -4.30 -0.08 5.46
N GLU A 165 -5.10 0.98 5.28
CA GLU A 165 -5.68 1.73 6.40
C GLU A 165 -6.59 0.85 7.25
N ALA A 166 -7.33 -0.07 6.63
CA ALA A 166 -8.12 -1.07 7.34
C ALA A 166 -7.22 -2.03 8.14
N CYS A 167 -6.09 -2.47 7.57
CA CYS A 167 -5.13 -3.31 8.30
C CYS A 167 -4.47 -2.58 9.47
N LYS A 168 -4.16 -1.29 9.33
CA LYS A 168 -3.61 -0.46 10.41
C LYS A 168 -4.61 -0.29 11.56
N SER A 169 -5.87 0.01 11.23
CA SER A 169 -6.94 0.28 12.19
C SER A 169 -7.48 -0.98 12.90
N ASP A 170 -7.49 -2.14 12.24
CA ASP A 170 -7.96 -3.39 12.86
C ASP A 170 -6.95 -3.92 13.89
N SER A 171 -7.35 -3.91 15.16
CA SER A 171 -6.56 -4.41 16.30
C SER A 171 -6.21 -5.91 16.23
N ARG A 172 -6.89 -6.68 15.37
CA ARG A 172 -6.68 -8.12 15.15
C ARG A 172 -5.64 -8.38 14.06
N SER A 173 -5.36 -7.39 13.21
CA SER A 173 -4.46 -7.50 12.07
C SER A 173 -3.03 -7.16 12.43
N TYR A 174 -2.08 -7.99 12.00
CA TYR A 174 -0.66 -7.65 11.98
C TYR A 174 -0.28 -6.83 10.74
N GLY A 175 -1.18 -6.64 9.78
CA GLY A 175 -0.89 -5.96 8.52
C GLY A 175 -1.41 -6.74 7.31
N MET A 176 -0.71 -6.62 6.18
CA MET A 176 -1.14 -7.22 4.91
C MET A 176 -0.09 -8.15 4.30
N CYS A 177 -0.56 -9.12 3.53
CA CYS A 177 0.22 -9.94 2.60
C CYS A 177 -0.30 -9.64 1.18
N TYR A 178 0.42 -8.78 0.46
CA TYR A 178 0.03 -8.29 -0.86
C TYR A 178 0.70 -9.12 -1.97
N LEU A 179 -0.11 -9.89 -2.69
CA LEU A 179 0.27 -10.57 -3.92
C LEU A 179 0.14 -9.57 -5.07
N LYS A 180 1.28 -9.01 -5.48
CA LYS A 180 1.37 -7.92 -6.46
C LYS A 180 1.76 -8.44 -7.84
N ASN A 181 1.33 -7.74 -8.88
CA ASN A 181 1.91 -7.86 -10.21
C ASN A 181 3.26 -7.11 -10.29
N ARG A 182 4.04 -7.44 -11.32
CA ARG A 182 5.30 -6.77 -11.63
C ARG A 182 5.03 -5.29 -11.96
N ARG A 183 5.97 -4.41 -11.59
CA ARG A 183 5.89 -2.94 -11.80
C ARG A 183 4.72 -2.23 -11.12
N SER A 184 4.10 -2.83 -10.10
CA SER A 184 3.01 -2.20 -9.33
C SER A 184 3.36 -0.94 -8.52
N GLY A 185 4.64 -0.56 -8.44
CA GLY A 185 5.08 0.61 -7.65
C GLY A 185 5.21 0.37 -6.14
N PHE A 186 4.97 -0.87 -5.66
CA PHE A 186 4.92 -1.22 -4.24
C PHE A 186 6.09 -0.69 -3.40
N SER A 187 7.34 -0.80 -3.86
CA SER A 187 8.50 -0.35 -3.08
C SER A 187 8.44 1.16 -2.79
N PHE A 188 7.97 1.99 -3.72
CA PHE A 188 7.77 3.42 -3.45
C PHE A 188 6.59 3.69 -2.52
N MET A 189 5.48 2.95 -2.69
CA MET A 189 4.30 3.07 -1.84
C MET A 189 4.62 2.73 -0.38
N ALA A 190 5.37 1.63 -0.16
CA ALA A 190 5.80 1.17 1.15
C ALA A 190 6.85 2.10 1.79
N SER A 191 7.83 2.59 1.01
CA SER A 191 8.79 3.59 1.49
C SER A 191 8.11 4.91 1.88
N SER A 192 7.14 5.36 1.07
CA SER A 192 6.36 6.58 1.35
C SER A 192 5.59 6.44 2.66
N ASP A 193 4.88 5.33 2.86
CA ASP A 193 4.12 5.12 4.08
C ASP A 193 5.02 4.93 5.31
N THR A 194 6.21 4.34 5.12
CA THR A 194 7.24 4.22 6.17
C THR A 194 7.70 5.60 6.64
N VAL A 195 8.07 6.50 5.73
CA VAL A 195 8.46 7.88 6.07
C VAL A 195 7.28 8.65 6.65
N ASN A 196 6.08 8.49 6.08
CA ASN A 196 4.86 9.12 6.57
C ASN A 196 4.60 8.75 8.04
N GLN A 197 4.67 7.48 8.41
CA GLN A 197 4.43 7.07 9.80
C GLN A 197 5.59 7.45 10.72
N ALA A 198 6.83 7.31 10.27
CA ALA A 198 8.01 7.58 11.09
C ALA A 198 8.13 9.06 11.47
N THR A 199 7.74 9.97 10.59
CA THR A 199 7.81 11.43 10.84
C THR A 199 6.73 11.97 11.79
N ILE A 200 5.81 11.13 12.28
CA ILE A 200 4.79 11.47 13.29
C ILE A 200 4.80 10.54 14.50
N SER A 201 5.70 9.56 14.52
CA SER A 201 5.81 8.59 15.61
C SER A 201 6.96 9.00 16.53
N ARG A 202 6.73 8.95 17.85
CA ARG A 202 7.76 9.12 18.87
C ARG A 202 8.24 7.76 19.38
N ASP A 203 9.53 7.65 19.71
CA ASP A 203 10.18 6.45 20.26
C ASP A 203 9.77 5.16 19.52
N SER A 204 9.96 5.16 18.19
CA SER A 204 9.49 4.08 17.32
C SER A 204 10.59 3.59 16.39
N ARG A 205 10.54 2.30 16.03
CA ARG A 205 11.49 1.65 15.11
C ARG A 205 10.76 1.16 13.87
N PHE A 206 11.32 1.44 12.70
CA PHE A 206 10.77 1.08 11.40
C PHE A 206 11.80 0.23 10.66
N GLY A 207 11.46 -1.01 10.35
CA GLY A 207 12.39 -1.96 9.74
C GLY A 207 12.06 -2.27 8.29
N ILE A 208 13.10 -2.59 7.50
CA ILE A 208 12.97 -2.96 6.09
C ILE A 208 13.73 -4.26 5.83
N LEU A 209 13.03 -5.20 5.21
CA LEU A 209 13.57 -6.44 4.66
C LEU A 209 13.18 -6.57 3.19
N SER A 210 14.02 -7.25 2.42
CA SER A 210 13.73 -7.59 1.03
C SER A 210 14.16 -9.03 0.71
N LYS A 211 14.15 -9.43 -0.57
CA LYS A 211 14.71 -10.72 -1.04
C LYS A 211 16.22 -10.85 -0.76
N SER A 212 16.93 -9.73 -0.65
CA SER A 212 18.33 -9.68 -0.20
C SER A 212 18.58 -8.43 0.64
N GLY A 213 19.66 -8.43 1.43
CA GLY A 213 20.11 -7.24 2.15
C GLY A 213 20.49 -6.08 1.22
N ALA A 214 21.06 -6.38 0.05
CA ALA A 214 21.41 -5.35 -0.93
C ALA A 214 20.16 -4.66 -1.52
N ASP A 215 19.09 -5.42 -1.76
CA ASP A 215 17.81 -4.86 -2.21
C ASP A 215 17.13 -4.03 -1.11
N ALA A 216 17.17 -4.48 0.14
CA ALA A 216 16.67 -3.73 1.29
C ALA A 216 17.43 -2.40 1.46
N LYS A 217 18.77 -2.46 1.38
CA LYS A 217 19.63 -1.27 1.37
C LYS A 217 19.27 -0.32 0.25
N LYS A 218 19.10 -0.83 -0.97
CA LYS A 218 18.75 -0.02 -2.14
C LYS A 218 17.39 0.65 -1.97
N MET A 219 16.40 -0.06 -1.45
CA MET A 219 15.10 0.52 -1.11
C MET A 219 15.24 1.64 -0.07
N PHE A 220 16.07 1.44 0.96
CA PHE A 220 16.35 2.46 1.96
C PHE A 220 17.06 3.70 1.37
N THR A 221 18.17 3.51 0.66
CA THR A 221 19.00 4.61 0.15
C THR A 221 18.35 5.36 -1.02
N ASP A 222 17.65 4.66 -1.90
CA ASP A 222 17.16 5.23 -3.16
C ASP A 222 15.71 5.71 -3.05
N LYS A 223 14.97 5.28 -2.02
CA LYS A 223 13.56 5.65 -1.81
C LYS A 223 13.34 6.32 -0.47
N VAL A 224 13.53 5.61 0.64
CA VAL A 224 13.21 6.12 2.00
C VAL A 224 13.95 7.43 2.31
N VAL A 225 15.26 7.45 2.11
CA VAL A 225 16.09 8.63 2.40
C VAL A 225 15.68 9.82 1.50
N PRO A 226 15.61 9.69 0.15
CA PRO A 226 15.13 10.77 -0.71
C PRO A 226 13.72 11.27 -0.39
N ILE A 227 12.77 10.38 -0.09
CA ILE A 227 11.40 10.77 0.28
C ILE A 227 11.44 11.64 1.54
N SER A 228 12.13 11.19 2.60
CA SER A 228 12.23 11.96 3.84
C SER A 228 12.95 13.30 3.68
N ILE A 229 13.94 13.40 2.79
CA ILE A 229 14.66 14.66 2.54
C ILE A 229 13.75 15.68 1.87
N ASN A 230 12.90 15.23 0.93
CA ASN A 230 12.07 16.07 0.07
C ASN A 230 10.73 16.50 0.68
N TYR A 231 10.37 16.00 1.87
CA TYR A 231 9.19 16.48 2.57
C TYR A 231 9.30 17.98 2.88
N PRO A 232 8.17 18.72 2.86
CA PRO A 232 8.15 20.12 3.24
C PRO A 232 8.58 20.27 4.70
N PHE A 233 9.12 21.45 5.06
CA PHE A 233 9.71 21.67 6.38
C PHE A 233 8.77 21.33 7.54
N PHE A 234 7.45 21.57 7.38
CA PHE A 234 6.45 21.29 8.41
C PHE A 234 6.14 19.79 8.58
N PHE A 235 6.53 18.93 7.64
CA PHE A 235 6.46 17.47 7.80
C PHE A 235 7.80 16.82 8.09
N LYS A 236 8.89 17.60 8.15
CA LYS A 236 10.25 17.10 8.34
C LYS A 236 10.68 17.29 9.79
N PRO A 237 10.79 16.20 10.57
CA PRO A 237 11.34 16.27 11.92
C PRO A 237 12.83 16.62 11.89
N ILE A 238 13.36 16.98 13.05
CA ILE A 238 14.80 17.16 13.27
C ILE A 238 15.51 15.82 13.04
N GLN A 239 16.64 15.86 12.36
CA GLN A 239 17.49 14.70 12.04
C GLN A 239 18.85 14.83 12.70
N ASP A 240 19.52 13.71 12.94
CA ASP A 240 20.78 13.62 13.72
C ASP A 240 22.03 14.21 13.04
N GLY A 241 21.87 14.89 11.91
CA GLY A 241 22.91 15.62 11.19
C GLY A 241 23.43 14.90 9.94
N MET A 242 23.10 13.63 9.71
CA MET A 242 23.41 12.93 8.46
C MET A 242 22.28 13.07 7.45
N GLU A 243 22.48 13.86 6.40
CA GLU A 243 21.43 14.12 5.39
C GLU A 243 21.12 12.88 4.54
N ARG A 244 22.13 12.06 4.20
CA ARG A 244 21.97 10.87 3.35
C ARG A 244 22.60 9.62 3.98
N PRO A 245 22.00 9.08 5.04
CA PRO A 245 22.53 7.90 5.70
C PRO A 245 22.42 6.66 4.79
N LYS A 246 23.27 5.66 5.05
CA LYS A 246 23.30 4.39 4.28
C LYS A 246 22.70 3.20 5.04
N THR A 247 22.49 3.32 6.34
CA THR A 247 22.13 2.22 7.23
C THR A 247 20.91 2.54 8.08
N GLU A 248 20.87 3.72 8.70
CA GLU A 248 19.78 4.14 9.58
C GLU A 248 19.48 5.63 9.36
N LEU A 249 18.21 5.97 9.22
CA LEU A 249 17.70 7.33 9.24
C LEU A 249 17.11 7.61 10.62
N SER A 250 17.60 8.64 11.29
CA SER A 250 17.29 8.92 12.69
C SER A 250 16.72 10.32 12.88
N TYR A 251 15.49 10.40 13.41
CA TYR A 251 14.82 11.66 13.74
C TYR A 251 15.14 12.09 15.17
N LYS A 252 16.42 12.27 15.46
CA LYS A 252 16.97 12.66 16.76
C LYS A 252 17.66 14.01 16.68
N VAL A 253 17.82 14.65 17.83
CA VAL A 253 18.62 15.87 17.95
C VAL A 253 20.09 15.51 17.70
N PRO A 254 20.80 16.22 16.82
CA PRO A 254 22.25 16.04 16.67
C PRO A 254 22.97 16.23 18.00
N SER A 255 23.93 15.36 18.31
CA SER A 255 24.80 15.57 19.46
C SER A 255 25.66 16.82 19.24
N LYS A 256 25.49 17.88 20.04
CA LYS A 256 26.35 19.08 19.98
C LYS A 256 27.78 18.68 20.35
N ARG A 257 28.74 18.86 19.43
CA ARG A 257 30.17 18.72 19.74
C ARG A 257 30.59 19.95 20.54
N LEU A 258 30.75 19.80 21.85
CA LEU A 258 31.13 20.90 22.75
C LEU A 258 32.45 21.52 22.30
N THR A 259 32.39 22.75 21.81
CA THR A 259 33.55 23.62 21.54
C THR A 259 33.64 24.70 22.62
N ARG A 260 34.84 25.27 22.84
CA ARG A 260 35.09 26.32 23.85
C ARG A 260 34.16 27.55 23.72
N ASN A 261 33.60 27.78 22.53
CA ASN A 261 32.62 28.85 22.24
C ASN A 261 31.16 28.44 22.50
N SER A 262 30.81 27.15 22.41
CA SER A 262 29.44 26.65 22.64
C SER A 262 29.01 26.60 24.12
N ILE A 263 29.94 26.88 25.05
CA ILE A 263 29.68 26.93 26.51
C ILE A 263 28.96 28.23 26.91
N LYS A 264 28.90 29.23 26.01
CA LYS A 264 28.25 30.54 26.27
C LYS A 264 26.80 30.64 25.78
N GLU A 265 26.26 29.61 25.13
CA GLU A 265 24.86 29.59 24.70
C GLU A 265 23.97 29.19 25.88
N THR A 266 23.13 30.12 26.33
CA THR A 266 22.05 29.92 27.31
C THR A 266 21.01 28.89 26.86
N ASP A 267 20.25 28.35 27.83
CA ASP A 267 19.12 27.40 27.78
C ASP A 267 17.96 27.73 26.81
N GLN A 268 18.24 28.16 25.58
CA GLN A 268 17.21 28.45 24.57
C GLN A 268 16.96 27.19 23.73
N ASP A 269 15.81 26.58 24.02
CA ASP A 269 15.14 25.49 23.32
C ASP A 269 15.90 24.16 23.26
N ILE A 270 15.75 23.35 24.32
CA ILE A 270 15.94 21.89 24.21
C ILE A 270 14.87 21.39 23.23
N GLN A 271 15.21 21.39 21.96
CA GLN A 271 14.33 20.91 20.91
C GLN A 271 14.23 19.40 21.04
N GLU A 272 13.05 18.84 21.28
CA GLU A 272 12.88 17.41 21.41
C GLU A 272 12.84 16.73 20.04
N GLY A 273 13.67 15.70 19.84
CA GLY A 273 13.57 14.80 18.70
C GLY A 273 12.42 13.81 18.84
N LEU A 274 12.09 13.10 17.76
CA LEU A 274 11.11 12.02 17.81
C LEU A 274 11.70 10.73 18.41
N ASP A 275 13.03 10.58 18.45
CA ASP A 275 13.71 9.33 18.83
C ASP A 275 13.36 8.11 17.97
N THR A 276 12.77 8.38 16.80
CA THR A 276 12.35 7.39 15.82
C THR A 276 13.44 7.11 14.80
N THR A 277 13.60 5.84 14.44
CA THR A 277 14.56 5.42 13.40
C THR A 277 13.91 4.55 12.34
N ILE A 278 14.45 4.64 11.14
CA ILE A 278 14.16 3.76 10.00
C ILE A 278 15.48 3.10 9.59
N ASP A 279 15.53 1.79 9.57
CA ASP A 279 16.72 1.03 9.16
C ASP A 279 16.37 -0.09 8.18
N TRP A 280 17.40 -0.80 7.75
CA TRP A 280 17.26 -2.02 6.97
C TRP A 280 18.22 -3.07 7.50
N LYS A 281 17.86 -4.34 7.32
CA LYS A 281 18.72 -5.48 7.67
C LYS A 281 18.90 -6.43 6.51
N ASN A 282 19.95 -7.25 6.59
CA ASN A 282 20.11 -8.38 5.69
C ASN A 282 18.91 -9.35 5.84
N THR A 283 18.52 -9.95 4.73
CA THR A 283 17.59 -11.07 4.70
C THR A 283 18.13 -12.20 5.57
N GLY A 284 17.28 -12.74 6.44
CA GLY A 284 17.67 -13.78 7.38
C GLY A 284 16.51 -14.20 8.27
N ASP A 285 16.45 -15.47 8.65
CA ASP A 285 15.39 -16.02 9.51
C ASP A 285 15.23 -15.25 10.84
N ASN A 286 16.33 -14.78 11.45
CA ASN A 286 16.31 -14.07 12.75
C ASN A 286 16.43 -12.54 12.61
N SER A 287 16.32 -11.99 11.40
CA SER A 287 16.43 -10.54 11.20
C SER A 287 15.33 -9.80 11.96
N TYR A 288 15.74 -8.78 12.72
CA TYR A 288 14.93 -8.01 13.67
C TYR A 288 14.47 -8.75 14.94
N ASP A 289 14.99 -9.94 15.24
CA ASP A 289 14.72 -10.59 16.52
C ASP A 289 15.09 -9.70 17.71
N GLY A 290 14.25 -9.72 18.75
CA GLY A 290 14.41 -8.92 19.97
C GLY A 290 14.01 -7.45 19.88
N GLU A 291 13.63 -6.94 18.70
CA GLU A 291 13.21 -5.54 18.55
C GLU A 291 11.71 -5.31 18.79
N LYS A 292 11.34 -4.05 19.01
CA LYS A 292 9.94 -3.60 19.07
C LYS A 292 9.68 -2.67 17.89
N LEU A 293 9.15 -3.23 16.80
CA LEU A 293 8.91 -2.49 15.57
C LEU A 293 7.51 -1.87 15.57
N LYS A 294 7.41 -0.66 15.02
CA LYS A 294 6.14 0.03 14.73
C LYS A 294 5.64 -0.34 13.33
N LEU A 295 6.55 -0.46 12.38
CA LEU A 295 6.27 -0.95 11.04
C LEU A 295 7.44 -1.82 10.57
N LEU A 296 7.13 -2.94 9.94
CA LEU A 296 8.05 -3.73 9.15
C LEU A 296 7.59 -3.72 7.70
N VAL A 297 8.48 -3.37 6.77
CA VAL A 297 8.23 -3.54 5.35
C VAL A 297 8.97 -4.78 4.86
N HIS A 298 8.25 -5.67 4.19
CA HIS A 298 8.81 -6.79 3.47
C HIS A 298 8.56 -6.61 1.97
N ASP A 299 9.61 -6.29 1.22
CA ASP A 299 9.55 -6.27 -0.25
C ASP A 299 10.05 -7.59 -0.84
N GLU A 300 9.42 -8.07 -1.92
CA GLU A 300 9.83 -9.30 -2.62
C GLU A 300 9.90 -10.54 -1.69
N SER A 301 8.99 -10.62 -0.72
CA SER A 301 8.92 -11.71 0.28
C SER A 301 8.70 -13.12 -0.30
N GLY A 302 8.14 -13.21 -1.51
CA GLY A 302 7.94 -14.46 -2.26
C GLY A 302 9.14 -14.90 -3.10
N LYS A 303 10.29 -14.24 -2.90
CA LYS A 303 11.56 -14.54 -3.57
C LYS A 303 12.67 -14.92 -2.59
N TRP A 304 12.31 -15.30 -1.37
CA TRP A 304 13.27 -15.78 -0.37
C TRP A 304 13.64 -17.22 -0.71
N GLU A 305 14.91 -17.43 -1.03
CA GLU A 305 15.47 -18.73 -1.37
C GLU A 305 16.21 -19.33 -0.17
N ARG A 306 16.35 -20.67 -0.18
CA ARG A 306 17.02 -21.41 0.89
C ARG A 306 18.48 -20.92 1.08
N PRO A 307 19.01 -20.96 2.32
CA PRO A 307 18.46 -21.59 3.51
C PRO A 307 17.37 -20.77 4.22
N ASP A 308 17.33 -19.46 4.02
CA ASP A 308 16.35 -18.58 4.65
C ASP A 308 14.95 -18.80 4.06
N ASN A 309 13.91 -18.57 4.86
CA ASN A 309 12.56 -18.56 4.33
C ASN A 309 11.65 -17.58 5.07
N ILE A 310 10.71 -17.04 4.30
CA ILE A 310 9.77 -16.03 4.79
C ILE A 310 8.87 -16.53 5.94
N LEU A 311 8.56 -17.84 6.01
CA LEU A 311 7.72 -18.39 7.07
C LEU A 311 8.44 -18.38 8.43
N ASN A 312 9.73 -18.73 8.45
CA ASN A 312 10.56 -18.68 9.64
C ASN A 312 10.77 -17.24 10.08
N ASN A 313 11.18 -16.36 9.15
CA ASN A 313 11.31 -14.94 9.48
C ASN A 313 10.01 -14.35 10.01
N TRP A 314 8.86 -14.63 9.37
CA TRP A 314 7.58 -14.10 9.83
C TRP A 314 7.21 -14.60 11.23
N ARG A 315 7.56 -15.84 11.61
CA ARG A 315 7.34 -16.32 12.99
C ARG A 315 8.13 -15.49 14.01
N VAL A 316 9.35 -15.07 13.67
CA VAL A 316 10.19 -14.21 14.50
C VAL A 316 9.66 -12.78 14.50
N THR A 317 9.55 -12.15 13.33
CA THR A 317 9.19 -10.73 13.20
C THR A 317 7.76 -10.44 13.62
N LYS A 318 6.82 -11.39 13.53
CA LYS A 318 5.48 -11.22 14.12
C LYS A 318 5.53 -10.97 15.62
N THR A 319 6.53 -11.48 16.33
CA THR A 319 6.69 -11.24 17.78
C THR A 319 7.16 -9.83 18.10
N THR A 320 7.92 -9.18 17.21
CA THR A 320 8.42 -7.80 17.36
C THR A 320 7.31 -6.76 17.25
N LEU A 321 6.17 -7.16 16.66
CA LEU A 321 5.00 -6.32 16.41
C LEU A 321 3.92 -6.40 17.50
N ARG A 322 4.18 -7.13 18.60
CA ARG A 322 3.21 -7.30 19.69
C ARG A 322 3.82 -7.07 21.07
N LEU A 323 2.98 -6.62 22.00
CA LEU A 323 3.27 -6.60 23.43
C LEU A 323 2.17 -7.40 24.16
N GLY A 324 2.52 -8.59 24.61
CA GLY A 324 1.55 -9.58 25.10
C GLY A 324 0.50 -9.88 24.01
N ARG A 325 -0.78 -9.63 24.31
CA ARG A 325 -1.90 -9.80 23.36
C ARG A 325 -2.08 -8.66 22.37
N ARG A 326 -1.50 -7.47 22.64
CA ARG A 326 -1.77 -6.26 21.86
C ARG A 326 -0.82 -6.19 20.68
N ILE A 327 -1.36 -6.09 19.48
CA ILE A 327 -0.59 -5.74 18.29
C ILE A 327 -0.25 -4.25 18.38
N VAL A 328 1.03 -3.92 18.37
CA VAL A 328 1.54 -2.53 18.53
C VAL A 328 2.29 -2.02 17.30
N GLY A 329 2.69 -2.93 16.42
CA GLY A 329 3.26 -2.63 15.11
C GLY A 329 2.54 -3.36 13.99
N LYS A 330 2.83 -2.98 12.74
CA LYS A 330 2.24 -3.59 11.54
C LYS A 330 3.32 -4.08 10.57
N CYS A 331 2.94 -4.95 9.66
CA CYS A 331 3.77 -5.43 8.57
C CYS A 331 3.10 -5.13 7.23
N MET A 332 3.81 -4.44 6.34
CA MET A 332 3.40 -4.29 4.95
C MET A 332 4.27 -5.21 4.09
N MET A 333 3.73 -6.37 3.75
CA MET A 333 4.42 -7.37 2.94
C MET A 333 3.88 -7.35 1.52
N GLY A 334 4.77 -7.28 0.52
CA GLY A 334 4.40 -7.26 -0.89
C GLY A 334 5.37 -8.01 -1.79
N SER A 335 4.86 -8.91 -2.63
CA SER A 335 5.70 -9.70 -3.54
C SER A 335 4.94 -10.17 -4.77
N THR A 336 5.63 -10.20 -5.92
CA THR A 336 5.32 -11.19 -6.97
C THR A 336 5.74 -12.57 -6.47
N SER A 337 5.10 -13.65 -6.91
CA SER A 337 5.60 -15.00 -6.58
C SER A 337 6.66 -15.44 -7.57
N ASN A 338 7.76 -16.03 -7.09
CA ASN A 338 8.58 -16.90 -7.92
C ASN A 338 7.88 -18.25 -8.17
N ALA A 339 8.51 -19.13 -8.94
CA ALA A 339 8.18 -20.56 -8.98
C ALA A 339 8.13 -21.16 -7.56
N LEU A 340 7.40 -22.26 -7.40
CA LEU A 340 7.06 -22.77 -6.06
C LEU A 340 8.31 -23.24 -5.31
N ASP A 341 9.22 -23.91 -6.01
CA ASP A 341 10.53 -24.36 -5.53
C ASP A 341 11.48 -23.21 -5.12
N LYS A 342 11.36 -22.04 -5.77
CA LYS A 342 12.18 -20.83 -5.56
C LYS A 342 11.56 -19.84 -4.58
N GLY A 343 10.96 -20.36 -3.51
CA GLY A 343 10.35 -19.58 -2.43
C GLY A 343 8.85 -19.28 -2.61
N GLY A 344 8.29 -19.51 -3.81
CA GLY A 344 6.88 -19.29 -4.10
C GLY A 344 5.95 -20.15 -3.22
N GLU A 345 6.33 -21.39 -2.91
CA GLU A 345 5.52 -22.29 -2.07
C GLU A 345 5.34 -21.73 -0.65
N ASN A 346 6.42 -21.19 -0.07
CA ASN A 346 6.39 -20.63 1.28
C ASN A 346 5.55 -19.35 1.34
N PHE A 347 5.65 -18.51 0.30
CA PHE A 347 4.83 -17.31 0.20
C PHE A 347 3.36 -17.63 -0.05
N LYS A 348 3.07 -18.64 -0.89
CA LYS A 348 1.71 -19.15 -1.08
C LYS A 348 1.09 -19.62 0.25
N LYS A 349 1.82 -20.43 1.03
CA LYS A 349 1.37 -20.86 2.36
C LYS A 349 1.07 -19.67 3.28
N LEU A 350 1.91 -18.64 3.24
CA LEU A 350 1.70 -17.42 4.03
C LEU A 350 0.48 -16.62 3.55
N TYR A 351 0.33 -16.46 2.24
CA TYR A 351 -0.79 -15.77 1.61
C TYR A 351 -2.13 -16.48 1.91
N ASP A 352 -2.22 -17.79 1.68
CA ASP A 352 -3.42 -18.59 1.96
C ASP A 352 -3.80 -18.57 3.45
N ALA A 353 -2.80 -18.52 4.35
CA ALA A 353 -2.99 -18.38 5.80
C ALA A 353 -3.43 -16.96 6.24
N SER A 354 -3.48 -16.01 5.31
CA SER A 354 -3.86 -14.60 5.53
C SER A 354 -5.30 -14.30 5.10
N ASP A 355 -6.06 -15.30 4.65
CA ASP A 355 -7.47 -15.18 4.27
C ASP A 355 -8.35 -14.78 5.46
N VAL A 356 -9.02 -13.62 5.35
CA VAL A 356 -9.85 -13.04 6.41
C VAL A 356 -11.09 -13.85 6.76
N ASN A 357 -11.52 -14.77 5.89
CA ASN A 357 -12.60 -15.73 6.19
C ASN A 357 -12.13 -16.86 7.11
N LYS A 358 -10.81 -17.08 7.21
CA LYS A 358 -10.20 -18.16 7.98
C LYS A 358 -9.54 -17.61 9.25
N ARG A 359 -10.38 -17.22 10.21
CA ARG A 359 -9.93 -16.69 11.51
C ARG A 359 -10.04 -17.73 12.63
N ASN A 360 -9.09 -17.69 13.54
CA ASN A 360 -9.16 -18.42 14.80
C ASN A 360 -10.18 -17.76 15.76
N ARG A 361 -10.38 -18.38 16.92
CA ARG A 361 -11.30 -17.89 17.97
C ARG A 361 -10.92 -16.52 18.55
N ASN A 362 -9.69 -16.06 18.34
CA ASN A 362 -9.23 -14.71 18.70
C ASN A 362 -9.52 -13.67 17.60
N GLY A 363 -10.18 -14.07 16.51
CA GLY A 363 -10.50 -13.20 15.38
C GLY A 363 -9.30 -12.89 14.47
N GLN A 364 -8.22 -13.67 14.56
CA GLN A 364 -7.00 -13.47 13.75
C GLN A 364 -6.87 -14.57 12.70
N THR A 365 -6.38 -14.21 11.52
CA THR A 365 -5.95 -15.20 10.53
C THR A 365 -4.77 -16.02 11.08
N SER A 366 -4.52 -17.20 10.51
CA SER A 366 -3.43 -18.06 10.96
C SER A 366 -2.07 -17.37 10.84
N SER A 367 -1.84 -16.63 9.75
CA SER A 367 -0.64 -15.79 9.60
C SER A 367 -0.69 -14.55 10.50
N GLY A 368 -1.87 -14.03 10.80
CA GLY A 368 -2.11 -12.73 11.43
C GLY A 368 -2.17 -11.56 10.44
N LEU A 369 -1.79 -11.77 9.18
CA LEU A 369 -1.87 -10.81 8.07
C LEU A 369 -3.20 -10.97 7.33
N TYR A 370 -3.58 -9.96 6.55
CA TYR A 370 -4.71 -10.04 5.60
C TYR A 370 -4.22 -10.10 4.17
N SER A 371 -4.70 -11.07 3.38
CA SER A 371 -4.34 -11.26 1.98
C SER A 371 -5.00 -10.22 1.09
N LEU A 372 -4.21 -9.61 0.19
CA LEU A 372 -4.70 -8.77 -0.89
C LEU A 372 -4.09 -9.25 -2.20
N PHE A 373 -4.93 -9.45 -3.21
CA PHE A 373 -4.51 -9.66 -4.59
C PHE A 373 -5.15 -8.60 -5.47
N VAL A 374 -4.33 -7.91 -6.26
CA VAL A 374 -4.77 -6.95 -7.28
C VAL A 374 -4.37 -7.53 -8.64
N PRO A 375 -5.35 -7.89 -9.50
CA PRO A 375 -5.07 -8.41 -10.84
C PRO A 375 -4.30 -7.39 -11.69
N MET A 376 -3.46 -7.88 -12.61
CA MET A 376 -2.60 -7.05 -13.43
C MET A 376 -3.37 -6.00 -14.25
N GLU A 377 -4.59 -6.31 -14.69
CA GLU A 377 -5.43 -5.41 -15.49
C GLU A 377 -5.81 -4.12 -14.75
N TRP A 378 -5.63 -4.07 -13.43
CA TRP A 378 -5.91 -2.87 -12.62
C TRP A 378 -4.73 -1.89 -12.51
N ASN A 379 -3.53 -2.31 -12.89
CA ASN A 379 -2.31 -1.51 -12.67
C ASN A 379 -1.26 -1.71 -13.78
N TYR A 380 -1.69 -2.13 -14.96
CA TYR A 380 -0.80 -2.26 -16.10
C TYR A 380 -0.52 -0.89 -16.71
N GLU A 381 0.75 -0.53 -16.79
CA GLU A 381 1.21 0.75 -17.32
C GLU A 381 0.88 0.88 -18.81
N GLY A 382 0.48 2.06 -19.26
CA GLY A 382 -0.01 2.31 -20.62
C GLY A 382 -1.49 1.98 -20.85
N TYR A 383 -2.21 1.41 -19.86
CA TYR A 383 -3.66 1.11 -19.98
C TYR A 383 -4.49 1.75 -18.86
N ILE A 384 -4.05 2.91 -18.38
CA ILE A 384 -4.73 3.70 -17.35
C ILE A 384 -5.15 5.02 -17.97
N ASP A 385 -6.43 5.34 -17.93
CA ASP A 385 -6.97 6.57 -18.50
C ASP A 385 -6.53 7.82 -17.73
N SER A 386 -6.80 9.00 -18.30
CA SER A 386 -6.45 10.28 -17.67
C SER A 386 -7.14 10.59 -16.32
N TYR A 387 -8.04 9.74 -15.84
CA TYR A 387 -8.67 9.80 -14.52
C TYR A 387 -8.06 8.78 -13.53
N GLY A 388 -7.04 8.03 -13.95
CA GLY A 388 -6.40 6.99 -13.15
C GLY A 388 -7.19 5.68 -13.09
N LEU A 389 -8.14 5.48 -14.02
CA LEU A 389 -8.97 4.28 -14.10
C LEU A 389 -8.43 3.31 -15.16
N PRO A 390 -8.41 1.99 -14.89
CA PRO A 390 -7.95 1.03 -15.89
C PRO A 390 -8.90 0.93 -17.09
N VAL A 391 -8.32 0.81 -18.29
CA VAL A 391 -9.05 0.56 -19.55
C VAL A 391 -9.06 -0.94 -19.81
N PHE A 392 -10.08 -1.63 -19.27
CA PHE A 392 -10.20 -3.09 -19.30
C PHE A 392 -10.43 -3.66 -20.72
N ASP A 393 -11.55 -3.26 -21.32
CA ASP A 393 -11.97 -3.68 -22.65
C ASP A 393 -11.46 -2.72 -23.72
N THR A 394 -11.23 -3.25 -24.93
CA THR A 394 -10.88 -2.45 -26.11
C THR A 394 -11.95 -1.40 -26.39
N PRO A 395 -11.61 -0.10 -26.34
CA PRO A 395 -12.59 0.96 -26.46
C PRO A 395 -13.02 1.15 -27.92
N LYS A 396 -14.28 1.58 -28.14
CA LYS A 396 -14.79 1.87 -29.51
C LYS A 396 -14.10 3.05 -30.18
N LYS A 397 -13.53 3.94 -29.38
CA LYS A 397 -12.74 5.11 -29.79
C LYS A 397 -11.54 5.20 -28.86
N PRO A 398 -10.37 5.63 -29.36
CA PRO A 398 -9.19 5.78 -28.51
C PRO A 398 -9.48 6.61 -27.26
N ILE A 399 -8.98 6.14 -26.12
CA ILE A 399 -9.09 6.83 -24.83
C ILE A 399 -7.72 7.43 -24.50
N LYS A 400 -7.69 8.66 -24.02
CA LYS A 400 -6.44 9.29 -23.59
C LYS A 400 -5.94 8.68 -22.28
N GLY A 401 -4.73 8.13 -22.31
CA GLY A 401 -3.99 7.62 -21.17
C GLY A 401 -3.50 8.73 -20.24
N ILE A 402 -3.09 8.34 -19.03
CA ILE A 402 -2.56 9.25 -18.01
C ILE A 402 -1.17 9.80 -18.38
N ASP A 403 -0.41 9.01 -19.15
CA ASP A 403 0.85 9.39 -19.81
C ASP A 403 0.66 10.34 -21.00
N GLY A 404 -0.58 10.47 -21.48
CA GLY A 404 -0.97 11.32 -22.59
C GLY A 404 -1.08 10.60 -23.93
N ASP A 405 -0.70 9.33 -23.99
CA ASP A 405 -0.81 8.48 -25.18
C ASP A 405 -2.26 8.02 -25.41
N GLU A 406 -2.55 7.54 -26.61
CA GLU A 406 -3.87 6.99 -26.95
C GLU A 406 -3.92 5.48 -26.68
N ILE A 407 -4.96 5.05 -25.97
CA ILE A 407 -5.27 3.65 -25.70
C ILE A 407 -6.33 3.20 -26.71
N ASP A 408 -5.90 2.44 -27.71
CA ASP A 408 -6.73 1.89 -28.78
C ASP A 408 -7.10 0.41 -28.55
N ILE A 409 -6.31 -0.32 -27.76
CA ILE A 409 -6.53 -1.70 -27.32
C ILE A 409 -6.70 -1.73 -25.79
N GLY A 410 -7.62 -2.55 -25.29
CA GLY A 410 -7.81 -2.73 -23.85
C GLY A 410 -6.75 -3.64 -23.24
N VAL A 411 -6.44 -3.45 -21.96
CA VAL A 411 -5.40 -4.22 -21.27
C VAL A 411 -5.64 -5.73 -21.32
N ILE A 412 -6.90 -6.17 -21.33
CA ILE A 412 -7.25 -7.59 -21.40
C ILE A 412 -6.87 -8.16 -22.76
N SER A 413 -7.22 -7.47 -23.86
CA SER A 413 -6.85 -7.89 -25.20
C SER A 413 -5.34 -7.85 -25.42
N HIS A 414 -4.64 -6.84 -24.88
CA HIS A 414 -3.19 -6.80 -24.91
C HIS A 414 -2.58 -8.04 -24.23
N TRP A 415 -3.03 -8.35 -23.01
CA TRP A 415 -2.53 -9.50 -22.27
C TRP A 415 -2.88 -10.83 -22.94
N GLU A 416 -4.06 -10.96 -23.56
CA GLU A 416 -4.45 -12.15 -24.32
C GLU A 416 -3.55 -12.35 -25.54
N ASN A 417 -3.16 -11.27 -26.22
CA ASN A 417 -2.21 -11.32 -27.34
C ASN A 417 -0.81 -11.77 -26.88
N GLU A 418 -0.33 -11.29 -25.72
CA GLU A 418 0.95 -11.72 -25.13
C GLU A 418 0.91 -13.20 -24.74
N VAL A 419 -0.18 -13.65 -24.11
CA VAL A 419 -0.41 -15.06 -23.78
C VAL A 419 -0.44 -15.92 -25.05
N GLU A 420 -1.10 -15.45 -26.12
CA GLU A 420 -1.13 -16.14 -27.40
C GLU A 420 0.25 -16.26 -28.04
N GLY A 421 1.04 -15.19 -28.00
CA GLY A 421 2.42 -15.19 -28.50
C GLY A 421 3.34 -16.18 -27.77
N LEU A 422 3.02 -16.53 -26.53
CA LEU A 422 3.80 -17.46 -25.69
C LEU A 422 3.24 -18.89 -25.69
N LYS A 423 2.20 -19.23 -26.48
CA LYS A 423 1.59 -20.58 -26.47
C LYS A 423 2.59 -21.72 -26.72
N ASP A 424 3.60 -21.48 -27.55
CA ASP A 424 4.65 -22.46 -27.89
C ASP A 424 5.84 -22.43 -26.91
N ASP A 425 5.95 -21.41 -26.05
CA ASP A 425 6.95 -21.29 -24.98
C ASP A 425 6.29 -21.39 -23.59
N GLN A 426 6.15 -22.62 -23.12
CA GLN A 426 5.45 -22.91 -21.87
C GLN A 426 6.15 -22.38 -20.62
N ASP A 427 7.49 -22.29 -20.62
CA ASP A 427 8.23 -21.71 -19.50
C ASP A 427 8.04 -20.19 -19.49
N GLY A 428 8.16 -19.54 -20.65
CA GLY A 428 7.89 -18.11 -20.82
C GLY A 428 6.46 -17.74 -20.45
N LEU A 429 5.48 -18.55 -20.85
CA LEU A 429 4.07 -18.36 -20.53
C LEU A 429 3.80 -18.43 -19.02
N ASN A 430 4.36 -19.43 -18.32
CA ASN A 430 4.20 -19.55 -16.86
C ASN A 430 4.87 -18.38 -16.11
N GLU A 431 6.03 -17.92 -16.57
CA GLU A 431 6.67 -16.73 -16.03
C GLU A 431 5.82 -15.48 -16.28
N TYR A 432 5.27 -15.31 -17.48
CA TYR A 432 4.38 -14.19 -17.82
C TYR A 432 3.13 -14.18 -16.91
N TYR A 433 2.51 -15.34 -16.68
CA TYR A 433 1.40 -15.47 -15.74
C TYR A 433 1.76 -15.07 -14.30
N ARG A 434 2.94 -15.43 -13.82
CA ARG A 434 3.41 -15.01 -12.48
C ARG A 434 3.70 -13.51 -12.39
N GLN A 435 4.23 -12.93 -13.47
CA GLN A 435 4.56 -11.50 -13.53
C GLN A 435 3.32 -10.61 -13.68
N PHE A 436 2.37 -11.05 -14.52
CA PHE A 436 1.13 -10.34 -14.84
C PHE A 436 -0.09 -11.25 -14.60
N PRO A 437 -0.35 -11.60 -13.33
CA PRO A 437 -1.46 -12.48 -12.98
C PRO A 437 -2.80 -11.75 -13.05
N ARG A 438 -3.80 -12.41 -13.66
CA ARG A 438 -5.21 -12.02 -13.59
C ARG A 438 -5.95 -12.72 -12.44
N THR A 439 -5.41 -13.84 -11.99
CA THR A 439 -5.95 -14.66 -10.89
C THR A 439 -4.82 -15.05 -9.93
N GLU A 440 -5.16 -15.40 -8.68
CA GLU A 440 -4.18 -15.95 -7.73
C GLU A 440 -3.54 -17.23 -8.26
N LYS A 441 -4.27 -18.03 -9.04
CA LYS A 441 -3.74 -19.24 -9.69
C LYS A 441 -2.65 -18.90 -10.71
N HIS A 442 -2.81 -17.83 -11.50
CA HIS A 442 -1.75 -17.35 -12.40
C HIS A 442 -0.51 -16.96 -11.60
N ALA A 443 -0.71 -16.28 -10.48
CA ALA A 443 0.39 -15.79 -9.65
C ALA A 443 1.21 -16.93 -9.01
N PHE A 444 0.60 -18.07 -8.71
CA PHE A 444 1.27 -19.22 -8.08
C PHE A 444 1.55 -20.40 -9.03
N ARG A 445 1.61 -20.16 -10.35
CA ARG A 445 2.00 -21.22 -11.31
C ARG A 445 3.45 -21.66 -11.10
N ASP A 446 3.68 -22.94 -11.30
CA ASP A 446 5.01 -23.55 -11.18
C ASP A 446 5.76 -23.65 -12.52
N GLU A 447 7.06 -23.92 -12.48
CA GLU A 447 7.86 -24.26 -13.67
C GLU A 447 7.62 -25.72 -14.10
N ALA A 448 7.65 -26.02 -15.40
CA ALA A 448 7.35 -27.35 -15.91
C ALA A 448 8.48 -28.39 -15.70
N LYS A 449 9.66 -27.96 -15.25
CA LYS A 449 10.93 -28.72 -15.36
C LYS A 449 11.12 -29.86 -14.34
N GLU A 450 10.38 -29.91 -13.23
CA GLU A 450 10.64 -30.88 -12.15
C GLU A 450 9.43 -31.72 -11.71
N SER A 451 8.38 -31.81 -12.53
CA SER A 451 7.21 -32.63 -12.18
C SER A 451 7.22 -34.01 -12.84
N LEU A 452 6.88 -35.02 -12.04
CA LEU A 452 6.56 -36.38 -12.52
C LEU A 452 5.37 -36.37 -13.50
N PHE A 453 4.51 -35.35 -13.42
CA PHE A 453 3.37 -35.15 -14.30
C PHE A 453 3.67 -34.07 -15.35
N ASN A 454 3.04 -34.18 -16.52
CA ASN A 454 3.12 -33.14 -17.54
C ASN A 454 2.35 -31.90 -17.09
N LEU A 455 3.01 -31.02 -16.32
CA LEU A 455 2.43 -29.80 -15.77
C LEU A 455 1.87 -28.90 -16.86
N THR A 456 2.52 -28.86 -18.03
CA THR A 456 2.01 -28.15 -19.21
C THR A 456 0.60 -28.60 -19.57
N ARG A 457 0.36 -29.92 -19.73
CA ARG A 457 -0.98 -30.44 -20.03
C ARG A 457 -1.97 -30.19 -18.92
N ILE A 458 -1.52 -30.24 -17.66
CA ILE A 458 -2.38 -29.95 -16.50
C ILE A 458 -2.81 -28.48 -16.53
N TYR A 459 -1.88 -27.54 -16.69
CA TYR A 459 -2.20 -26.11 -16.76
C TYR A 459 -3.05 -25.80 -18.00
N GLN A 460 -2.75 -26.37 -19.17
CA GLN A 460 -3.59 -26.24 -20.35
C GLN A 460 -5.02 -26.74 -20.08
N GLN A 461 -5.18 -27.87 -19.38
CA GLN A 461 -6.50 -28.39 -19.04
C GLN A 461 -7.21 -27.51 -18.00
N ILE A 462 -6.50 -26.97 -17.01
CA ILE A 462 -7.04 -26.01 -16.03
C ILE A 462 -7.52 -24.76 -16.76
N ASP A 463 -6.69 -24.20 -17.64
CA ASP A 463 -6.99 -22.99 -18.42
C ASP A 463 -8.19 -23.21 -19.34
N TYR A 464 -8.26 -24.37 -20.01
CA TYR A 464 -9.41 -24.77 -20.81
C TYR A 464 -10.68 -24.88 -19.97
N ASN A 465 -10.61 -25.52 -18.79
CA ASN A 465 -11.76 -25.68 -17.90
C ASN A 465 -12.24 -24.33 -17.33
N GLU A 466 -11.32 -23.40 -17.05
CA GLU A 466 -11.66 -22.06 -16.57
C GLU A 466 -12.18 -21.14 -17.68
N GLY A 467 -11.68 -21.30 -18.90
CA GLY A 467 -12.14 -20.55 -20.07
C GLY A 467 -13.51 -21.00 -20.60
N ILE A 468 -13.95 -22.22 -20.30
CA ILE A 468 -15.30 -22.68 -20.65
C ILE A 468 -16.30 -22.15 -19.63
N ASN A 469 -17.28 -21.38 -20.12
CA ASN A 469 -18.48 -21.06 -19.35
C ASN A 469 -19.15 -22.36 -18.87
N ASN A 470 -19.00 -22.66 -17.58
CA ASN A 470 -19.35 -23.88 -16.83
C ASN A 470 -20.80 -24.40 -16.93
N ARG A 471 -21.64 -23.88 -17.84
CA ARG A 471 -23.05 -24.28 -17.97
C ARG A 471 -23.34 -25.23 -19.13
N ALA A 472 -22.50 -25.32 -20.16
CA ALA A 472 -22.83 -26.09 -21.37
C ALA A 472 -22.21 -27.51 -21.43
N ASN A 473 -21.05 -27.75 -20.80
CA ASN A 473 -20.22 -28.92 -21.13
C ASN A 473 -19.79 -29.81 -19.94
N VAL A 474 -20.26 -29.53 -18.71
CA VAL A 474 -19.92 -30.37 -17.55
C VAL A 474 -21.00 -31.43 -17.36
N VAL A 475 -20.70 -32.67 -17.74
CA VAL A 475 -21.54 -33.83 -17.39
C VAL A 475 -21.13 -34.31 -16.01
N GLN A 476 -22.00 -34.14 -15.02
CA GLN A 476 -21.81 -34.71 -13.68
C GLN A 476 -22.03 -36.23 -13.75
N GLY A 477 -20.96 -36.99 -13.92
CA GLY A 477 -20.99 -38.45 -13.83
C GLY A 477 -21.01 -38.92 -12.37
N SER A 478 -21.84 -39.90 -12.05
CA SER A 478 -21.77 -40.62 -10.78
C SER A 478 -20.56 -41.55 -10.80
N PHE A 479 -19.46 -41.16 -10.12
CA PHE A 479 -18.35 -42.07 -9.84
C PHE A 479 -18.81 -43.09 -8.79
N VAL A 480 -19.34 -44.21 -9.26
CA VAL A 480 -19.53 -45.42 -8.47
C VAL A 480 -18.43 -46.38 -8.91
N TRP A 481 -17.56 -46.75 -7.98
CA TRP A 481 -16.58 -47.81 -8.17
C TRP A 481 -17.23 -49.19 -8.10
#